data_AF-A0A0C2ZN97-F1
#
_entry.id   AF-A0A0C2ZN97-F1
#
_cell.length_a   1.000
_cell.length_b   1.000
_cell.length_c   1.000
_cell.angle_alpha   90.00
_cell.angle_beta   90.00
_cell.angle_gamma   90.00
#
_symmetry.space_group_name_H-M   'P 1'
#
loop_
_entity.id
_entity.type
_entity.pdbx_description
1 polymer ?
#
loop_
_entity_poly.entity_id
_entity_poly.type
_entity_poly.pdbx_seq_one_letter_code
_entity_poly.pdbx_strand_id
1 'polypeptide(L)'
;MTTAPHTYLLPLAVIDEPSGKVCIWHIDVGPDIGLPRLSGAWVLERDDTGTFVNLVRGRHVVLCNGTDIITRENITTAGTVDIDATVDAVIAERDALQARFNSHAATRKTLVSPTWPEITHPKVIAATVPRTETIIEQAGDAFPLARGLNVLAQAWTQIEKQRLARPFLIEPDGPHPRPLPLVLR
;
A
#
# COMPACT_ATOMS: atom_id res chain seq x y z
N MET A 1 9.55 -30.12 -3.87
CA MET A 1 8.71 -28.91 -3.94
C MET A 1 9.55 -27.78 -3.38
N THR A 2 10.06 -26.91 -4.24
CA THR A 2 10.93 -25.80 -3.84
C THR A 2 10.02 -24.64 -3.45
N THR A 3 9.92 -24.35 -2.15
CA THR A 3 9.23 -23.16 -1.65
C THR A 3 9.95 -21.96 -2.23
N ALA A 4 9.29 -21.22 -3.12
CA ALA A 4 9.84 -19.96 -3.62
C ALA A 4 10.13 -19.05 -2.42
N PRO A 5 11.29 -18.38 -2.35
CA PRO A 5 11.57 -17.45 -1.28
C PRO A 5 10.50 -16.34 -1.34
N HIS A 6 9.66 -16.27 -0.31
CA HIS A 6 8.81 -15.10 -0.11
C HIS A 6 9.74 -13.93 0.18
N THR A 7 9.93 -13.05 -0.79
CA THR A 7 10.59 -11.76 -0.55
C THR A 7 9.72 -10.99 0.42
N TYR A 8 10.07 -11.02 1.70
CA TYR A 8 9.42 -10.22 2.72
C TYR A 8 9.68 -8.75 2.38
N LEU A 9 8.62 -8.02 2.03
CA LEU A 9 8.70 -6.58 1.89
C LEU A 9 8.52 -5.95 3.26
N LEU A 10 9.42 -5.05 3.61
CA LEU A 10 9.23 -4.25 4.80
C LEU A 10 7.91 -3.47 4.68
N PRO A 11 7.13 -3.34 5.75
CA PRO A 11 5.91 -2.56 5.74
C PRO A 11 6.16 -1.12 5.25
N LEU A 12 5.19 -0.57 4.52
CA LEU A 12 5.11 0.84 4.21
C LEU A 12 4.91 1.63 5.52
N ALA A 13 5.71 2.67 5.74
CA ALA A 13 5.56 3.55 6.89
C ALA A 13 4.82 4.84 6.49
N VAL A 14 3.66 5.08 7.09
CA VAL A 14 2.90 6.33 6.94
C VAL A 14 3.20 7.21 8.15
N ILE A 15 3.68 8.43 7.89
CA ILE A 15 4.29 9.30 8.90
C ILE A 15 3.59 10.64 8.90
N ASP A 16 3.23 11.13 10.09
CA ASP A 16 2.77 12.50 10.31
C ASP A 16 3.44 13.08 11.56
N GLU A 17 3.47 14.40 11.67
CA GLU A 17 4.02 15.11 12.83
C GLU A 17 2.99 16.02 13.54
N PRO A 18 1.86 15.48 14.04
CA PRO A 18 0.84 16.28 14.70
C PRO A 18 1.34 16.81 16.05
N SER A 19 1.05 18.08 16.33
CA SER A 19 1.24 18.71 17.66
C SER A 19 2.62 18.49 18.30
N GLY A 20 3.67 18.41 17.49
CA GLY A 20 5.04 18.21 17.98
C GLY A 20 5.41 16.78 18.36
N LYS A 21 4.57 15.80 18.03
CA LYS A 21 4.85 14.35 18.13
C LYS A 21 5.08 13.76 16.75
N VAL A 22 5.64 12.56 16.69
CA VAL A 22 5.80 11.81 15.45
C VAL A 22 4.89 10.58 15.49
N CYS A 23 3.90 10.52 14.61
CA CYS A 23 3.04 9.36 14.47
C CYS A 23 3.47 8.51 13.27
N ILE A 24 3.57 7.20 13.48
CA ILE A 24 3.98 6.23 12.47
C ILE A 24 2.97 5.08 12.43
N TRP A 25 2.50 4.74 11.24
CA TRP A 25 1.70 3.55 10.98
C TRP A 25 2.39 2.65 9.97
N HIS A 26 2.55 1.37 10.31
CA HIS A 26 3.09 0.36 9.41
C HIS A 26 1.98 -0.43 8.72
N ILE A 27 2.12 -0.60 7.40
CA ILE A 27 1.15 -1.28 6.55
C ILE A 27 1.88 -2.27 5.66
N ASP A 28 1.48 -3.54 5.72
CA ASP A 28 1.92 -4.53 4.75
C ASP A 28 1.26 -4.28 3.40
N VAL A 29 2.11 -4.02 2.41
CA VAL A 29 1.77 -3.83 0.99
C VAL A 29 2.28 -4.97 0.13
N GLY A 30 2.79 -6.03 0.75
CA GLY A 30 3.24 -7.24 0.10
C GLY A 30 2.10 -8.15 -0.38
N PRO A 31 2.46 -9.28 -1.00
CA PRO A 31 1.51 -10.32 -1.35
C PRO A 31 0.68 -10.77 -0.15
N ASP A 32 -0.59 -11.13 -0.36
CA ASP A 32 -1.47 -11.61 0.72
C ASP A 32 -0.96 -12.92 1.31
N ILE A 33 -0.53 -12.86 2.58
CA ILE A 33 -0.08 -14.00 3.38
C ILE A 33 -1.10 -14.43 4.43
N GLY A 34 -2.33 -13.90 4.38
CA GLY A 34 -3.40 -14.23 5.32
C GLY A 34 -3.29 -13.56 6.70
N LEU A 35 -2.43 -12.54 6.85
CA LEU A 35 -2.28 -11.75 8.07
C LEU A 35 -2.89 -10.34 7.91
N PRO A 36 -3.29 -9.68 9.02
CA PRO A 36 -3.71 -8.27 8.98
C PRO A 36 -2.60 -7.38 8.42
N ARG A 37 -2.96 -6.45 7.52
CA ARG A 37 -1.98 -5.56 6.88
C ARG A 37 -1.55 -4.39 7.77
N LEU A 38 -2.41 -3.91 8.67
CA LEU A 38 -2.01 -2.91 9.67
C LEU A 38 -1.13 -3.60 10.71
N SER A 39 0.18 -3.40 10.58
CA SER A 39 1.20 -4.21 11.26
C SER A 39 1.80 -3.52 12.48
N GLY A 40 1.54 -2.22 12.68
CA GLY A 40 1.89 -1.53 13.92
C GLY A 40 1.61 -0.03 13.88
N ALA A 41 1.57 0.58 15.05
CA ALA A 41 1.34 2.00 15.25
C ALA A 41 2.18 2.52 16.41
N TRP A 42 2.79 3.69 16.23
CA TRP A 42 3.61 4.36 17.24
C TRP A 42 3.30 5.85 17.27
N VAL A 43 3.32 6.43 18.46
CA VAL A 43 3.32 7.88 18.68
C VAL A 43 4.54 8.14 19.53
N LEU A 44 5.49 8.88 18.98
CA LEU A 44 6.78 9.18 19.60
C LEU A 44 6.84 10.65 19.99
N GLU A 45 7.55 10.93 21.07
CA GLU A 45 7.99 12.28 21.36
C GLU A 45 9.07 12.69 20.35
N ARG A 46 9.19 13.99 20.05
CA ARG A 46 10.07 14.50 19.00
C ARG A 46 11.55 14.15 19.22
N ASP A 47 11.98 13.99 20.47
CA ASP A 47 13.36 13.67 20.83
C ASP A 47 13.69 12.17 20.79
N ASP A 48 12.69 11.29 20.62
CA ASP A 48 12.88 9.83 20.45
C ASP A 48 13.29 9.46 19.01
N THR A 49 14.36 10.11 18.57
CA THR A 49 14.94 9.96 17.22
C THR A 49 15.47 8.55 16.98
N GLY A 50 15.99 7.88 18.01
CA GLY A 50 16.50 6.51 17.91
C GLY A 50 15.40 5.50 17.55
N THR A 51 14.25 5.57 18.23
CA THR A 51 13.10 4.71 17.92
C THR A 51 12.53 5.05 16.55
N PHE A 52 12.40 6.35 16.23
CA PHE A 52 11.94 6.80 14.92
C PHE A 52 12.78 6.22 13.77
N VAL A 53 14.11 6.35 13.85
CA VAL A 53 15.04 5.82 12.84
C VAL A 53 14.86 4.31 12.66
N ASN A 54 14.73 3.54 13.74
CA ASN A 54 14.55 2.09 13.66
C ASN A 54 13.23 1.70 13.00
N LEU A 55 12.17 2.46 13.25
CA LEU A 55 10.86 2.23 12.65
C LEU A 55 10.81 2.58 11.17
N VAL A 56 11.64 3.50 10.68
CA VAL A 56 11.51 4.01 9.29
C VAL A 56 12.63 3.56 8.35
N ARG A 57 13.83 3.26 8.87
CA ARG A 57 15.02 2.91 8.07
C ARG A 57 14.72 1.81 7.06
N GLY A 58 15.10 2.04 5.81
CA GLY A 58 14.99 1.07 4.72
C GLY A 58 13.55 0.76 4.26
N ARG A 59 12.53 1.41 4.83
CA ARG A 59 11.14 1.29 4.39
C ARG A 59 10.83 2.30 3.31
N HIS A 60 9.87 1.99 2.45
CA HIS A 60 9.17 3.04 1.71
C HIS A 60 8.35 3.87 2.70
N VAL A 61 8.21 5.16 2.43
CA VAL A 61 7.50 6.08 3.31
C VAL A 61 6.40 6.85 2.60
N VAL A 62 5.35 7.18 3.32
CA VAL A 62 4.34 8.17 2.94
C VAL A 62 4.39 9.28 3.97
N LEU A 63 4.61 10.52 3.52
CA LEU A 63 4.69 11.70 4.38
C LEU A 63 3.37 12.47 4.31
N CYS A 64 2.68 12.55 5.44
CA CYS A 64 1.47 13.36 5.60
C CYS A 64 1.85 14.84 5.74
N ASN A 65 0.97 15.73 5.30
CA ASN A 65 1.04 17.17 5.57
C ASN A 65 2.37 17.86 5.24
N GLY A 66 3.18 17.25 4.35
CA GLY A 66 4.47 17.81 3.93
C GLY A 66 5.54 17.82 5.01
N THR A 67 5.46 16.95 6.04
CA THR A 67 6.56 16.81 7.01
C THR A 67 7.90 16.57 6.30
N ASP A 68 8.94 17.23 6.80
CA ASP A 68 10.32 17.12 6.31
C ASP A 68 11.19 16.21 7.19
N ILE A 69 10.60 15.50 8.16
CA ILE A 69 11.31 14.76 9.21
C ILE A 69 12.37 13.80 8.67
N ILE A 70 12.13 13.16 7.52
CA ILE A 70 13.10 12.24 6.90
C ILE A 70 14.38 12.98 6.50
N THR A 71 14.23 14.15 5.89
CA THR A 71 15.34 15.00 5.47
C THR A 71 16.00 15.66 6.67
N ARG A 72 15.21 16.18 7.61
CA ARG A 72 15.69 16.84 8.83
C ARG A 72 16.55 15.92 9.70
N GLU A 73 16.12 14.67 9.87
CA GLU A 73 16.82 13.67 10.68
C GLU A 73 17.84 12.83 9.86
N ASN A 74 18.06 13.18 8.58
CA ASN A 74 19.00 12.53 7.67
C ASN A 74 18.83 10.99 7.60
N ILE A 75 17.59 10.53 7.43
CA ILE A 75 17.24 9.11 7.46
C ILE A 75 17.23 8.52 6.05
N THR A 76 17.93 7.40 5.88
CA THR A 76 17.86 6.61 4.64
C THR A 76 16.60 5.74 4.62
N THR A 77 15.72 6.03 3.68
CA THR A 77 14.51 5.24 3.36
C THR A 77 14.68 4.53 2.03
N ALA A 78 13.78 3.60 1.68
CA ALA A 78 13.74 3.00 0.34
C ALA A 78 13.13 3.93 -0.72
N GLY A 79 12.55 5.05 -0.29
CA GLY A 79 11.94 6.06 -1.16
C GLY A 79 10.60 6.58 -0.61
N THR A 80 10.21 7.76 -1.07
CA THR A 80 8.91 8.37 -0.74
C THR A 80 7.88 7.98 -1.77
N VAL A 81 6.77 7.39 -1.35
CA VAL A 81 5.69 6.94 -2.22
C VAL A 81 4.85 8.11 -2.70
N ASP A 82 4.60 8.14 -4.01
CA ASP A 82 3.55 8.95 -4.61
C ASP A 82 2.22 8.18 -4.57
N ILE A 83 1.30 8.62 -3.73
CA ILE A 83 0.01 7.95 -3.54
C ILE A 83 -0.85 8.05 -4.80
N ASP A 84 -0.87 9.22 -5.44
CA ASP A 84 -1.76 9.48 -6.56
C ASP A 84 -1.27 8.63 -7.75
N ALA A 85 0.04 8.64 -8.04
CA ALA A 85 0.62 7.79 -9.08
C ALA A 85 0.56 6.28 -8.76
N THR A 86 0.62 5.89 -7.48
CA THR A 86 0.42 4.48 -7.07
C THR A 86 -1.01 4.02 -7.35
N VAL A 87 -2.02 4.87 -7.10
CA VAL A 87 -3.41 4.56 -7.46
C VAL A 87 -3.57 4.42 -8.96
N ASP A 88 -2.99 5.34 -9.74
CA ASP A 88 -3.01 5.28 -11.20
C ASP A 88 -2.34 3.99 -11.73
N ALA A 89 -1.24 3.56 -11.11
CA ALA A 89 -0.58 2.30 -11.45
C ALA A 89 -1.50 1.08 -11.21
N VAL A 90 -2.21 1.04 -10.07
CA VAL A 90 -3.17 -0.03 -9.77
C VAL A 90 -4.33 -0.05 -10.78
N ILE A 91 -4.85 1.12 -11.14
CA ILE A 91 -5.91 1.29 -12.15
C ILE A 91 -5.43 0.80 -13.53
N ALA A 92 -4.23 1.23 -13.94
CA ALA A 92 -3.64 0.85 -15.22
C ALA A 92 -3.42 -0.67 -15.32
N GLU A 93 -2.94 -1.31 -14.25
CA GLU A 93 -2.79 -2.78 -14.19
C GLU A 93 -4.13 -3.50 -14.33
N ARG A 94 -5.18 -3.05 -13.62
CA ARG A 94 -6.53 -3.60 -13.72
C ARG A 94 -7.08 -3.48 -15.14
N ASP A 95 -6.87 -2.34 -15.80
CA ASP A 95 -7.28 -2.12 -17.19
C ASP A 95 -6.49 -2.97 -18.19
N ALA A 96 -5.18 -3.11 -18.00
CA ALA A 96 -4.34 -3.98 -18.82
C ALA A 96 -4.79 -5.45 -18.73
N LEU A 97 -5.10 -5.93 -17.53
CA LEU A 97 -5.64 -7.28 -17.32
C LEU A 97 -7.02 -7.46 -17.96
N GLN A 98 -7.90 -6.46 -17.87
CA GLN A 98 -9.20 -6.49 -18.56
C GLN A 98 -9.03 -6.52 -20.09
N ALA A 99 -8.09 -5.76 -20.64
CA ALA A 99 -7.80 -5.76 -22.07
C ALA A 99 -7.28 -7.13 -22.55
N ARG A 100 -6.36 -7.75 -21.79
CA ARG A 100 -5.88 -9.12 -22.06
C ARG A 100 -7.03 -10.13 -22.01
N PHE A 101 -7.93 -10.01 -21.02
CA PHE A 101 -9.13 -10.83 -20.94
C PHE A 101 -10.00 -10.69 -22.19
N ASN A 102 -10.32 -9.46 -22.60
CA ASN A 102 -11.16 -9.19 -23.76
C ASN A 102 -10.55 -9.75 -25.05
N SER A 103 -9.24 -9.58 -25.23
CA SER A 103 -8.50 -10.14 -26.36
C SER A 103 -8.59 -11.67 -26.41
N HIS A 104 -8.41 -12.34 -25.26
CA HIS A 104 -8.51 -13.80 -25.17
C HIS A 104 -9.96 -14.28 -25.40
N ALA A 105 -10.95 -13.59 -24.82
CA ALA A 105 -12.37 -13.90 -24.93
C ALA A 105 -12.92 -13.75 -26.35
N ALA A 106 -12.36 -12.85 -27.17
CA ALA A 106 -12.75 -12.72 -28.58
C ALA A 106 -12.58 -14.05 -29.38
N THR A 107 -11.70 -14.94 -28.91
CA THR A 107 -11.44 -16.24 -29.55
C THR A 107 -12.15 -17.42 -28.86
N ARG A 108 -12.90 -17.19 -27.77
CA ARG A 108 -13.47 -18.24 -26.91
C ARG A 108 -14.90 -17.90 -26.47
N LYS A 109 -15.87 -18.77 -26.73
CA LYS A 109 -17.30 -18.49 -26.49
C LYS A 109 -17.80 -18.60 -25.04
N THR A 110 -16.98 -19.06 -24.08
CA THR A 110 -17.48 -19.49 -22.74
C THR A 110 -16.61 -19.04 -21.56
N LEU A 111 -15.91 -17.90 -21.64
CA LEU A 111 -15.11 -17.41 -20.52
C LEU A 111 -15.95 -16.59 -19.53
N VAL A 112 -15.75 -16.86 -18.24
CA VAL A 112 -16.33 -16.05 -17.16
C VAL A 112 -15.49 -14.80 -16.95
N SER A 113 -16.14 -13.63 -17.12
CA SER A 113 -15.50 -12.33 -16.92
C SER A 113 -14.94 -12.18 -15.50
N PRO A 114 -13.76 -11.56 -15.34
CA PRO A 114 -13.24 -11.21 -14.03
C PRO A 114 -14.14 -10.18 -13.33
N THR A 115 -14.28 -10.35 -12.03
CA THR A 115 -14.92 -9.35 -11.16
C THR A 115 -13.83 -8.53 -10.51
N TRP A 116 -13.56 -7.36 -11.08
CA TRP A 116 -12.57 -6.43 -10.53
C TRP A 116 -13.14 -5.69 -9.33
N PRO A 117 -12.33 -5.44 -8.29
CA PRO A 117 -12.74 -4.61 -7.16
C PRO A 117 -12.90 -3.15 -7.58
N GLU A 118 -13.66 -2.41 -6.77
CA GLU A 118 -13.58 -0.95 -6.78
C GLU A 118 -12.20 -0.52 -6.26
N ILE A 119 -11.56 0.42 -6.97
CA ILE A 119 -10.30 1.03 -6.57
C ILE A 119 -10.61 2.43 -6.08
N THR A 120 -10.66 2.60 -4.75
CA THR A 120 -10.91 3.90 -4.12
C THR A 120 -9.59 4.55 -3.72
N HIS A 121 -9.46 5.85 -4.00
CA HIS A 121 -8.28 6.61 -3.62
C HIS A 121 -8.08 6.63 -2.10
N PRO A 122 -6.87 6.37 -1.55
CA PRO A 122 -6.62 6.32 -0.11
C PRO A 122 -7.09 7.56 0.67
N LYS A 123 -6.92 8.76 0.10
CA LYS A 123 -7.39 10.02 0.71
C LYS A 123 -8.92 10.09 0.87
N VAL A 124 -9.68 9.45 -0.03
CA VAL A 124 -11.16 9.40 0.07
C VAL A 124 -11.57 8.53 1.24
N ILE A 125 -10.93 7.36 1.41
CA ILE A 125 -11.15 6.51 2.59
C ILE A 125 -10.69 7.21 3.86
N ALA A 126 -9.54 7.87 3.85
CA ALA A 126 -9.02 8.62 4.99
C ALA A 126 -10.02 9.67 5.50
N ALA A 127 -10.71 10.37 4.58
CA ALA A 127 -11.70 11.38 4.93
C ALA A 127 -12.95 10.82 5.65
N THR A 128 -13.22 9.51 5.54
CA THR A 128 -14.38 8.88 6.20
C THR A 128 -14.02 8.25 7.55
N VAL A 129 -12.74 8.19 7.91
CA VAL A 129 -12.31 7.61 9.18
C VAL A 129 -12.76 8.52 10.33
N PRO A 130 -13.61 8.02 11.25
CA PRO A 130 -14.05 8.80 12.41
C PRO A 130 -12.85 9.12 13.31
N ARG A 131 -12.77 10.38 13.76
CA ARG A 131 -11.69 10.86 14.63
C ARG A 131 -12.27 11.70 15.76
N THR A 132 -11.81 11.45 16.97
CA THR A 132 -11.99 12.36 18.11
C THR A 132 -10.90 13.44 18.07
N GLU A 133 -11.11 14.55 18.77
CA GLU A 133 -10.09 15.60 18.93
C GLU A 133 -8.75 15.02 19.44
N THR A 134 -8.81 14.13 20.43
CA THR A 134 -7.63 13.44 20.95
C THR A 134 -6.88 12.63 19.90
N ILE A 135 -7.60 11.95 18.98
CA ILE A 135 -6.96 11.19 17.89
C ILE A 135 -6.30 12.13 16.88
N ILE A 136 -6.93 13.27 16.59
CA ILE A 136 -6.36 14.28 15.70
C ILE A 136 -5.04 14.80 16.27
N GLU A 137 -5.02 15.12 17.57
CA GLU A 137 -3.82 15.63 18.25
C GLU A 137 -2.69 14.60 18.33
N GLN A 138 -3.01 13.31 18.51
CA GLN A 138 -2.00 12.27 18.73
C GLN A 138 -1.52 11.58 17.45
N ALA A 139 -2.43 11.33 16.51
CA ALA A 139 -2.17 10.49 15.34
C ALA A 139 -2.29 11.24 14.00
N GLY A 140 -2.82 12.47 14.03
CA GLY A 140 -2.95 13.31 12.85
C GLY A 140 -3.65 12.59 11.69
N ASP A 141 -3.06 12.70 10.51
CA ASP A 141 -3.53 12.07 9.28
C ASP A 141 -2.85 10.73 8.99
N ALA A 142 -1.84 10.33 9.77
CA ALA A 142 -1.14 9.05 9.56
C ALA A 142 -2.09 7.85 9.68
N PHE A 143 -2.94 7.80 10.72
CA PHE A 143 -3.89 6.70 10.90
C PHE A 143 -4.95 6.64 9.78
N PRO A 144 -5.70 7.72 9.49
CA PRO A 144 -6.68 7.71 8.41
C PRO A 144 -6.09 7.33 7.05
N LEU A 145 -4.91 7.87 6.72
CA LEU A 145 -4.25 7.56 5.46
C LEU A 145 -3.78 6.11 5.40
N ALA A 146 -3.30 5.57 6.53
CA ALA A 146 -2.96 4.16 6.64
C ALA A 146 -4.16 3.24 6.42
N ARG A 147 -5.35 3.63 6.93
CA ARG A 147 -6.59 2.90 6.63
C ARG A 147 -6.91 2.92 5.13
N GLY A 148 -6.75 4.06 4.47
CA GLY A 148 -6.93 4.17 3.02
C GLY A 148 -5.97 3.30 2.21
N LEU A 149 -4.68 3.30 2.57
CA LEU A 149 -3.67 2.46 1.91
C LEU A 149 -3.91 0.96 2.15
N ASN A 150 -4.41 0.58 3.33
CA ASN A 150 -4.85 -0.79 3.59
C ASN A 150 -6.00 -1.21 2.66
N VAL A 151 -6.99 -0.35 2.42
CA VAL A 151 -8.08 -0.64 1.47
C VAL A 151 -7.54 -0.80 0.05
N LEU A 152 -6.62 0.05 -0.38
CA LEU A 152 -5.97 -0.07 -1.68
C LEU A 152 -5.20 -1.40 -1.82
N ALA A 153 -4.44 -1.81 -0.80
CA ALA A 153 -3.72 -3.09 -0.78
C ALA A 153 -4.68 -4.31 -0.81
N GLN A 154 -5.86 -4.19 -0.20
CA GLN A 154 -6.91 -5.21 -0.28
C GLN A 154 -7.51 -5.29 -1.69
N ALA A 155 -7.77 -4.14 -2.34
CA ALA A 155 -8.21 -4.12 -3.73
C ALA A 155 -7.16 -4.77 -4.66
N TRP A 156 -5.88 -4.43 -4.49
CA TRP A 156 -4.80 -5.07 -5.24
C TRP A 156 -4.75 -6.59 -5.06
N THR A 157 -4.93 -7.05 -3.82
CA THR A 157 -5.01 -8.50 -3.52
C THR A 157 -6.14 -9.17 -4.30
N GLN A 158 -7.30 -8.53 -4.43
CA GLN A 158 -8.42 -9.06 -5.19
C GLN A 158 -8.14 -9.09 -6.70
N ILE A 159 -7.45 -8.07 -7.23
CA ILE A 159 -6.97 -8.06 -8.63
C ILE A 159 -6.05 -9.24 -8.88
N GLU A 160 -5.03 -9.45 -8.03
CA GLU A 160 -4.09 -10.56 -8.16
C GLU A 160 -4.79 -11.93 -8.03
N LYS A 161 -5.80 -12.06 -7.15
CA LYS A 161 -6.63 -13.28 -7.08
C LYS A 161 -7.35 -13.56 -8.39
N GLN A 162 -7.92 -12.55 -9.04
CA GLN A 162 -8.57 -12.71 -10.36
C GLN A 162 -7.55 -13.05 -11.46
N ARG A 163 -6.35 -12.45 -11.43
CA ARG A 163 -5.26 -12.74 -12.37
C ARG A 163 -4.81 -14.20 -12.25
N LEU A 164 -4.49 -14.65 -11.04
CA LEU A 164 -3.96 -15.99 -10.78
C LEU A 164 -4.98 -17.11 -11.02
N ALA A 165 -6.28 -16.82 -10.88
CA ALA A 165 -7.33 -17.79 -11.21
C ALA A 165 -7.45 -18.08 -12.72
N ARG A 166 -6.73 -17.34 -13.59
CA ARG A 166 -6.86 -17.42 -15.05
C ARG A 166 -5.49 -17.66 -15.69
N PRO A 167 -5.21 -18.88 -16.19
CA PRO A 167 -3.89 -19.23 -16.72
C PRO A 167 -3.33 -18.29 -17.79
N PHE A 168 -4.18 -17.74 -18.66
CA PHE A 168 -3.77 -16.82 -19.73
C PHE A 168 -3.47 -15.38 -19.25
N LEU A 169 -3.75 -15.05 -17.98
CA LEU A 169 -3.38 -13.77 -17.36
C LEU A 169 -2.13 -13.91 -16.45
N ILE A 170 -1.62 -15.13 -16.28
CA ILE A 170 -0.43 -15.38 -15.48
C ILE A 170 0.81 -14.80 -16.17
N GLU A 171 0.96 -15.05 -17.46
CA GLU A 171 2.07 -14.51 -18.25
C GLU A 171 1.81 -13.06 -18.68
N PRO A 172 2.85 -12.20 -18.74
CA PRO A 172 4.27 -12.48 -18.47
C PRO A 172 4.67 -12.34 -16.98
N ASP A 173 3.71 -11.99 -16.12
CA ASP A 173 3.95 -11.58 -14.73
C ASP A 173 4.26 -12.74 -13.77
N GLY A 174 4.09 -13.98 -14.23
CA GLY A 174 4.38 -15.20 -13.49
C GLY A 174 3.29 -15.63 -12.49
N PRO A 175 3.40 -16.84 -11.93
CA PRO A 175 2.33 -17.51 -11.17
C PRO A 175 2.24 -17.09 -9.70
N HIS A 176 3.02 -16.08 -9.28
CA HIS A 176 3.06 -15.64 -7.90
C HIS A 176 2.31 -14.31 -7.73
N PRO A 177 1.62 -14.11 -6.58
CA PRO A 177 1.01 -12.82 -6.27
C PRO A 177 2.08 -11.75 -6.14
N ARG A 178 1.84 -10.61 -6.78
CA ARG A 178 2.73 -9.45 -6.79
C ARG A 178 2.39 -8.51 -5.61
N PRO A 179 3.38 -7.77 -5.08
CA PRO A 179 3.10 -6.70 -4.12
C PRO A 179 2.36 -5.53 -4.79
N LEU A 180 1.79 -4.64 -3.96
CA LEU A 180 1.19 -3.39 -4.45
C LEU A 180 2.24 -2.61 -5.28
N PRO A 181 1.91 -2.13 -6.49
CA PRO A 181 2.86 -1.45 -7.37
C PRO A 181 3.10 -0.02 -6.89
N LEU A 182 3.93 0.14 -5.85
CA LEU A 182 4.30 1.46 -5.32
C LEU A 182 5.06 2.27 -6.37
N VAL A 183 4.65 3.51 -6.57
CA VAL A 183 5.36 4.51 -7.38
C VAL A 183 6.07 5.48 -6.44
N LEU A 184 7.32 5.82 -6.74
CA LEU A 184 8.16 6.69 -5.92
C LEU A 184 8.29 8.08 -6.54
N ARG A 185 8.48 9.10 -5.69
CA ARG A 185 8.78 10.48 -6.07
C ARG A 185 10.26 10.73 -6.30
#